data_AF-A0AAU3ZDL3-F1
#
_entry.id   AF-A0AAU3ZDL3-F1
#
_cell.length_a   1.000
_cell.length_b   1.000
_cell.length_c   1.000
_cell.angle_alpha   90.00
_cell.angle_beta   90.00
_cell.angle_gamma   90.00
#
_symmetry.space_group_name_H-M   'P 1'
#
loop_
_entity.id
_entity.type
_entity.pdbx_description
1 polymer ?
#
loop_
_entity_poly.entity_id
_entity_poly.type
_entity_poly.pdbx_seq_one_letter_code
_entity_poly.pdbx_strand_id
1 'polypeptide(L)'
;MVSEVEDRGVMAVQGPGRVRVSHHQYVMFDTDAEAPDQDIDDRLEGNGLVRVNDESTYASVLTGTSYGDVDVVFDVTGVEPPLNCEGWDEVVEVSLYFPAEGPLVGDPLSDDLDEVPLLGDPEEHQWWRFRIHARGRDAAAAAGDIYADEGDTVLEEQLVQIWAAPRTAEIRHRLTDQAGRRSRTADTDRYAETKAAETDHAALPPTPDQYKHLTPQYTELNADTPDGTDSPA
;
A
#
# COMPACT_ATOMS: atom_id res chain seq x y z
N MET A 1 -10.53 -47.06 -21.71
CA MET A 1 -11.83 -46.61 -21.20
C MET A 1 -11.81 -46.90 -19.71
N VAL A 2 -11.80 -45.94 -18.80
CA VAL A 2 -12.13 -44.53 -18.88
C VAL A 2 -11.12 -43.78 -18.00
N SER A 3 -10.64 -42.66 -18.51
CA SER A 3 -9.91 -41.63 -17.79
C SER A 3 -10.78 -41.07 -16.66
N GLU A 4 -10.21 -40.88 -15.48
CA GLU A 4 -10.76 -39.89 -14.54
C GLU A 4 -9.61 -39.01 -14.06
N VAL A 5 -9.87 -37.73 -14.19
CA VAL A 5 -8.94 -36.61 -14.20
C VAL A 5 -8.52 -36.34 -12.76
N GLU A 6 -7.22 -36.16 -12.54
CA GLU A 6 -6.68 -35.68 -11.28
C GLU A 6 -7.29 -34.29 -10.99
N ASP A 7 -8.12 -34.23 -9.96
CA ASP A 7 -8.54 -32.98 -9.31
C ASP A 7 -7.30 -32.36 -8.64
N ARG A 8 -6.55 -31.57 -9.41
CA ARG A 8 -5.46 -30.74 -8.90
C ARG A 8 -6.09 -29.59 -8.13
N GLY A 9 -6.31 -29.85 -6.85
CA GLY A 9 -6.86 -28.91 -5.88
C GLY A 9 -6.19 -27.54 -5.98
N VAL A 10 -7.05 -26.52 -5.97
CA VAL A 10 -6.69 -25.10 -5.84
C VAL A 10 -5.78 -24.94 -4.62
N MET A 11 -4.49 -24.69 -4.84
CA MET A 11 -3.55 -24.35 -3.77
C MET A 11 -3.78 -22.88 -3.41
N ALA A 12 -4.79 -22.60 -2.58
CA ALA A 12 -4.93 -21.30 -1.96
C ALA A 12 -3.79 -21.12 -0.95
N VAL A 13 -2.93 -20.13 -1.19
CA VAL A 13 -1.96 -19.70 -0.18
C VAL A 13 -2.64 -18.61 0.64
N GLN A 14 -2.82 -18.86 1.94
CA GLN A 14 -3.33 -17.87 2.88
C GLN A 14 -2.15 -17.22 3.61
N GLY A 15 -1.94 -15.92 3.34
CA GLY A 15 -0.99 -15.03 4.02
C GLY A 15 -1.62 -14.28 5.20
N PRO A 16 -0.84 -13.50 5.97
CA PRO A 16 -0.96 -13.29 7.43
C PRO A 16 -2.32 -12.78 7.91
N GLY A 17 -2.72 -13.29 9.08
CA GLY A 17 -4.03 -13.04 9.69
C GLY A 17 -4.21 -11.69 10.40
N ARG A 18 -3.20 -10.80 10.39
CA ARG A 18 -3.25 -9.39 10.86
C ARG A 18 -2.13 -8.60 10.18
N VAL A 19 -2.44 -7.38 9.73
CA VAL A 19 -1.47 -6.45 9.13
C VAL A 19 -1.41 -5.19 9.98
N ARG A 20 -0.18 -4.74 10.27
CA ARG A 20 0.06 -3.47 10.97
C ARG A 20 -0.19 -2.29 10.03
N VAL A 21 -0.90 -1.29 10.52
CA VAL A 21 -1.25 -0.09 9.77
C VAL A 21 -0.79 1.15 10.52
N SER A 22 -0.43 2.17 9.75
CA SER A 22 -0.17 3.51 10.26
C SER A 22 -0.72 4.55 9.29
N HIS A 23 -1.09 5.71 9.81
CA HIS A 23 -1.63 6.81 9.00
C HIS A 23 -2.80 6.42 8.07
N HIS A 24 -3.67 5.51 8.53
CA HIS A 24 -4.78 4.96 7.74
C HIS A 24 -4.37 4.17 6.50
N GLN A 25 -3.21 3.49 6.54
CA GLN A 25 -2.80 2.64 5.44
C GLN A 25 -1.85 1.50 5.86
N TYR A 26 -1.86 0.45 5.05
CA TYR A 26 -0.71 -0.43 4.86
C TYR A 26 -0.32 -0.42 3.38
N VAL A 27 0.85 -0.98 3.08
CA VAL A 27 1.40 -0.96 1.72
C VAL A 27 1.65 -2.37 1.21
N MET A 28 1.64 -2.52 -0.10
CA MET A 28 2.04 -3.72 -0.84
C MET A 28 3.03 -3.28 -1.92
N PHE A 29 4.28 -3.73 -1.89
CA PHE A 29 5.30 -3.19 -2.78
C PHE A 29 6.43 -4.18 -3.10
N ASP A 30 7.10 -3.94 -4.23
CA ASP A 30 8.36 -4.59 -4.63
C ASP A 30 9.53 -3.84 -3.98
N THR A 31 10.67 -4.49 -3.72
CA THR A 31 11.75 -3.96 -2.86
C THR A 31 12.31 -2.59 -3.29
N ASP A 32 12.24 -2.27 -4.58
CA ASP A 32 12.73 -1.02 -5.17
C ASP A 32 11.60 -0.05 -5.59
N ALA A 33 10.36 -0.32 -5.18
CA ALA A 33 9.20 0.46 -5.61
C ALA A 33 9.02 1.75 -4.80
N GLU A 34 8.76 2.84 -5.52
CA GLU A 34 8.46 4.13 -4.91
C GLU A 34 6.95 4.29 -4.63
N ALA A 35 6.65 4.98 -3.52
CA ALA A 35 5.28 5.33 -3.17
C ALA A 35 4.63 6.21 -4.26
N PRO A 36 3.30 6.11 -4.47
CA PRO A 36 2.61 6.93 -5.46
C PRO A 36 2.76 8.42 -5.15
N ASP A 37 2.97 9.23 -6.19
CA ASP A 37 2.93 10.68 -6.09
C ASP A 37 1.58 11.14 -5.49
N GLN A 38 1.63 12.15 -4.64
CA GLN A 38 0.48 12.63 -3.87
C GLN A 38 -0.02 13.98 -4.40
N ASP A 39 -0.35 14.06 -5.69
CA ASP A 39 -1.12 15.21 -6.17
C ASP A 39 -2.51 15.21 -5.50
N ILE A 40 -2.95 16.40 -5.09
CA ILE A 40 -4.27 16.60 -4.52
C ILE A 40 -5.38 16.21 -5.52
N ASP A 41 -5.12 16.34 -6.82
CA ASP A 41 -6.06 15.98 -7.88
C ASP A 41 -6.22 14.47 -7.99
N ASP A 42 -5.10 13.73 -7.97
CA ASP A 42 -5.09 12.25 -8.03
C ASP A 42 -5.82 11.62 -6.85
N ARG A 43 -5.73 12.25 -5.67
CA ARG A 43 -6.50 11.83 -4.49
C ARG A 43 -8.01 11.85 -4.74
N LEU A 44 -8.52 12.89 -5.41
CA LEU A 44 -9.96 13.10 -5.61
C LEU A 44 -10.54 12.20 -6.70
N GLU A 45 -9.71 11.81 -7.67
CA GLU A 45 -10.11 10.89 -8.73
C GLU A 45 -10.04 9.42 -8.32
N GLY A 46 -9.31 9.10 -7.24
CA GLY A 46 -9.12 7.73 -6.75
C GLY A 46 -10.39 7.01 -6.29
N ASN A 47 -10.28 5.70 -6.09
CA ASN A 47 -11.38 4.86 -5.60
C ASN A 47 -11.61 4.95 -4.07
N GLY A 48 -10.66 5.50 -3.30
CA GLY A 48 -10.78 5.68 -1.84
C GLY A 48 -10.48 4.43 -0.98
N LEU A 49 -10.11 3.31 -1.60
CA LEU A 49 -9.68 2.08 -0.95
C LEU A 49 -8.21 1.74 -1.26
N VAL A 50 -7.74 1.93 -2.48
CA VAL A 50 -6.37 1.63 -2.87
C VAL A 50 -5.82 2.70 -3.82
N ARG A 51 -4.55 3.04 -3.64
CA ARG A 51 -3.75 3.87 -4.56
C ARG A 51 -2.61 3.05 -5.11
N VAL A 52 -2.31 3.24 -6.38
CA VAL A 52 -1.27 2.49 -7.10
C VAL A 52 -0.33 3.49 -7.75
N ASN A 53 0.98 3.25 -7.70
CA ASN A 53 1.96 4.09 -8.39
C ASN A 53 1.92 3.85 -9.92
N ASP A 54 2.58 4.73 -10.68
CA ASP A 54 2.58 4.65 -12.15
C ASP A 54 3.20 3.36 -12.69
N GLU A 55 4.20 2.83 -11.96
CA GLU A 55 4.90 1.59 -12.29
C GLU A 55 4.09 0.34 -11.96
N SER A 56 2.99 0.48 -11.20
CA SER A 56 2.15 -0.61 -10.70
C SER A 56 2.90 -1.62 -9.81
N THR A 57 4.02 -1.21 -9.23
CA THR A 57 4.89 -1.97 -8.31
C THR A 57 4.67 -1.60 -6.84
N TYR A 58 3.81 -0.61 -6.58
CA TYR A 58 3.45 -0.17 -5.24
C TYR A 58 1.95 0.07 -5.14
N ALA A 59 1.34 -0.40 -4.05
CA ALA A 59 -0.03 -0.07 -3.67
C ALA A 59 -0.11 0.35 -2.21
N SER A 60 -0.75 1.50 -1.94
CA SER A 60 -1.19 1.86 -0.59
C SER A 60 -2.67 1.51 -0.45
N VAL A 61 -2.99 0.66 0.53
CA VAL A 61 -4.36 0.26 0.85
C VAL A 61 -4.83 1.07 2.05
N LEU A 62 -5.88 1.85 1.83
CA LEU A 62 -6.42 2.79 2.81
C LEU A 62 -7.35 2.08 3.78
N THR A 63 -7.17 2.35 5.06
CA THR A 63 -7.92 1.75 6.17
C THR A 63 -8.76 2.79 6.90
N GLY A 64 -9.70 2.32 7.69
CA GLY A 64 -10.38 3.11 8.71
C GLY A 64 -9.52 3.26 9.97
N THR A 65 -8.88 2.18 10.42
CA THR A 65 -7.93 2.18 11.55
C THR A 65 -6.77 3.15 11.28
N SER A 66 -6.53 4.11 12.20
CA SER A 66 -5.44 5.09 12.06
C SER A 66 -4.06 4.49 12.32
N TYR A 67 -3.94 3.78 13.44
CA TYR A 67 -2.76 3.03 13.84
C TYR A 67 -3.19 1.72 14.48
N GLY A 68 -2.40 0.66 14.27
CA GLY A 68 -2.60 -0.64 14.90
C GLY A 68 -2.92 -1.73 13.90
N ASP A 69 -3.88 -2.60 14.20
CA ASP A 69 -4.06 -3.86 13.48
C ASP A 69 -5.34 -3.88 12.63
N VAL A 70 -5.24 -4.48 11.45
CA VAL A 70 -6.36 -4.81 10.56
C VAL A 70 -6.31 -6.30 10.24
N ASP A 71 -7.45 -6.98 10.28
CA ASP A 71 -7.54 -8.38 9.89
C ASP A 71 -7.57 -8.44 8.36
N VAL A 72 -6.51 -8.94 7.74
CA VAL A 72 -6.40 -9.07 6.28
C VAL A 72 -6.29 -10.55 5.93
N VAL A 73 -6.97 -10.97 4.87
CA VAL A 73 -6.81 -12.31 4.29
C VAL A 73 -6.36 -12.17 2.85
N PHE A 74 -5.21 -12.76 2.53
CA PHE A 74 -4.75 -12.90 1.15
C PHE A 74 -5.21 -14.25 0.60
N ASP A 75 -5.95 -14.22 -0.51
CA ASP A 75 -6.49 -15.40 -1.19
C ASP A 75 -5.91 -15.46 -2.61
N VAL A 76 -4.76 -16.13 -2.74
CA VAL A 76 -4.04 -16.28 -4.01
C VAL A 76 -4.56 -17.52 -4.74
N THR A 77 -5.03 -17.32 -5.97
CA THR A 77 -5.68 -18.37 -6.76
C THR A 77 -5.16 -18.38 -8.21
N GLY A 78 -5.24 -19.54 -8.87
CA GLY A 78 -4.78 -19.70 -10.25
C GLY A 78 -5.76 -19.17 -11.31
N VAL A 79 -6.98 -18.81 -10.92
CA VAL A 79 -8.04 -18.32 -11.82
C VAL A 79 -8.86 -17.25 -11.10
N GLU A 80 -9.53 -16.38 -11.85
CA GLU A 80 -10.41 -15.36 -11.28
C GLU A 80 -11.47 -15.98 -10.34
N PRO A 81 -11.52 -15.57 -9.06
CA PRO A 81 -12.57 -15.99 -8.16
C PRO A 81 -13.92 -15.36 -8.53
N PRO A 82 -15.05 -16.04 -8.27
CA PRO A 82 -16.37 -15.44 -8.45
C PRO A 82 -16.52 -14.13 -7.65
N LEU A 83 -17.07 -13.09 -8.29
CA LEU A 83 -17.34 -11.83 -7.63
C LEU A 83 -18.44 -12.00 -6.56
N ASN A 84 -18.12 -11.62 -5.32
CA ASN A 84 -19.09 -11.55 -4.23
C ASN A 84 -18.95 -10.25 -3.44
N CYS A 85 -19.89 -9.32 -3.63
CA CYS A 85 -19.93 -8.03 -2.92
C CYS A 85 -20.86 -8.05 -1.69
N GLU A 86 -21.48 -9.18 -1.37
CA GLU A 86 -22.41 -9.29 -0.24
C GLU A 86 -21.64 -9.20 1.09
N GLY A 87 -22.10 -8.33 1.99
CA GLY A 87 -21.48 -8.13 3.30
C GLY A 87 -20.19 -7.29 3.32
N TRP A 88 -19.74 -6.80 2.17
CA TRP A 88 -18.60 -5.88 2.05
C TRP A 88 -19.05 -4.44 1.84
N ASP A 89 -18.31 -3.45 2.35
CA ASP A 89 -18.62 -2.02 2.22
C ASP A 89 -17.94 -1.41 0.98
N GLU A 90 -16.71 -1.83 0.70
CA GLU A 90 -15.94 -1.45 -0.48
C GLU A 90 -15.45 -2.70 -1.20
N VAL A 91 -15.48 -2.68 -2.54
CA VAL A 91 -14.91 -3.74 -3.40
C VAL A 91 -14.32 -3.07 -4.64
N VAL A 92 -13.00 -3.15 -4.78
CA VAL A 92 -12.24 -2.55 -5.88
C VAL A 92 -11.29 -3.56 -6.46
N GLU A 93 -11.09 -3.50 -7.77
CA GLU A 93 -10.04 -4.25 -8.45
C GLU A 93 -9.00 -3.33 -9.09
N VAL A 94 -7.72 -3.67 -8.92
CA VAL A 94 -6.58 -3.00 -9.55
C VAL A 94 -5.61 -4.02 -10.15
N SER A 95 -4.80 -3.58 -11.11
CA SER A 95 -3.73 -4.41 -11.66
C SER A 95 -2.39 -3.99 -11.08
N LEU A 96 -1.59 -4.94 -10.61
CA LEU A 96 -0.24 -4.72 -10.10
C LEU A 96 0.75 -5.62 -10.85
N TYR A 97 2.01 -5.22 -10.86
CA TYR A 97 3.09 -5.88 -11.58
C TYR A 97 4.14 -6.36 -10.59
N PHE A 98 4.19 -7.67 -10.36
CA PHE A 98 5.03 -8.29 -9.33
C PHE A 98 5.63 -9.61 -9.83
N PRO A 99 6.79 -10.00 -9.29
CA PRO A 99 7.32 -11.35 -9.43
C PRO A 99 6.47 -12.34 -8.62
N ALA A 100 6.67 -13.65 -8.80
CA ALA A 100 5.92 -14.63 -8.01
C ALA A 100 6.37 -14.72 -6.54
N GLU A 101 7.53 -14.16 -6.18
CA GLU A 101 7.88 -13.86 -4.78
C GLU A 101 6.82 -12.97 -4.11
N GLY A 102 6.13 -12.15 -4.91
CA GLY A 102 4.99 -11.35 -4.49
C GLY A 102 5.39 -10.06 -3.78
N PRO A 103 4.40 -9.27 -3.34
CA PRO A 103 4.68 -8.03 -2.63
C PRO A 103 5.10 -8.28 -1.18
N LEU A 104 5.95 -7.38 -0.68
CA LEU A 104 6.09 -7.11 0.75
C LEU A 104 4.88 -6.33 1.24
N VAL A 105 4.38 -6.67 2.42
CA VAL A 105 3.16 -6.11 3.00
C VAL A 105 3.37 -5.67 4.43
N GLY A 106 2.95 -4.45 4.77
CA GLY A 106 2.97 -4.00 6.16
C GLY A 106 2.83 -2.50 6.33
N ASP A 107 3.25 -2.01 7.49
CA ASP A 107 3.26 -0.59 7.82
C ASP A 107 4.31 0.14 6.96
N PRO A 108 3.96 1.24 6.28
CA PRO A 108 4.88 2.02 5.44
C PRO A 108 6.13 2.53 6.16
N LEU A 109 6.14 2.57 7.49
CA LEU A 109 7.23 3.12 8.32
C LEU A 109 8.00 2.04 9.09
N SER A 110 7.63 0.77 8.92
CA SER A 110 8.22 -0.36 9.65
C SER A 110 9.06 -1.24 8.73
N ASP A 111 10.12 -1.83 9.27
CA ASP A 111 10.88 -2.91 8.62
C ASP A 111 10.23 -4.29 8.85
N ASP A 112 9.15 -4.36 9.64
CA ASP A 112 8.39 -5.59 9.91
C ASP A 112 7.35 -5.79 8.80
N LEU A 113 7.80 -6.43 7.72
CA LEU A 113 7.02 -6.69 6.51
C LEU A 113 6.82 -8.19 6.32
N ASP A 114 5.60 -8.55 5.95
CA ASP A 114 5.23 -9.91 5.56
C ASP A 114 5.33 -10.09 4.04
N GLU A 115 5.77 -11.26 3.60
CA GLU A 115 5.73 -11.64 2.19
C GLU A 115 4.37 -12.27 1.84
N VAL A 116 3.80 -11.89 0.70
CA VAL A 116 2.60 -12.54 0.14
C VAL A 116 2.99 -13.30 -1.13
N PRO A 117 3.45 -14.56 -1.01
CA PRO A 117 3.91 -15.33 -2.16
C PRO A 117 2.78 -15.57 -3.16
N LEU A 118 3.08 -15.40 -4.44
CA LEU A 118 2.16 -15.58 -5.55
C LEU A 118 2.46 -16.88 -6.33
N LEU A 119 1.58 -17.24 -7.27
CA LEU A 119 1.71 -18.48 -8.05
C LEU A 119 2.56 -18.28 -9.31
N GLY A 120 3.76 -18.85 -9.39
CA GLY A 120 4.55 -18.77 -10.62
C GLY A 120 6.03 -19.04 -10.43
N ASP A 121 6.83 -18.60 -11.41
CA ASP A 121 8.28 -18.55 -11.29
C ASP A 121 8.69 -17.35 -10.40
N PRO A 122 9.47 -17.56 -9.32
CA PRO A 122 9.85 -16.51 -8.38
C PRO A 122 10.49 -15.29 -9.03
N GLU A 123 11.26 -15.44 -10.11
CA GLU A 123 12.00 -14.32 -10.72
C GLU A 123 11.23 -13.62 -11.86
N GLU A 124 10.10 -14.20 -12.31
CA GLU A 124 9.36 -13.66 -13.46
C GLU A 124 8.29 -12.67 -13.01
N HIS A 125 8.53 -11.38 -13.27
CA HIS A 125 7.49 -10.37 -13.14
C HIS A 125 6.34 -10.61 -14.13
N GLN A 126 5.12 -10.50 -13.63
CA GLN A 126 3.92 -10.55 -14.45
C GLN A 126 2.80 -9.66 -13.91
N TRP A 127 1.76 -9.48 -14.73
CA TRP A 127 0.56 -8.76 -14.31
C TRP A 127 -0.34 -9.64 -13.46
N TRP A 128 -0.81 -9.04 -12.36
CA TRP A 128 -1.69 -9.63 -11.37
C TRP A 128 -2.91 -8.75 -11.20
N ARG A 129 -4.06 -9.39 -10.96
CA ARG A 129 -5.29 -8.71 -10.56
C ARG A 129 -5.47 -8.87 -9.06
N PHE A 130 -5.68 -7.75 -8.39
CA PHE A 130 -5.97 -7.68 -6.96
C PHE A 130 -7.41 -7.20 -6.81
N ARG A 131 -8.29 -8.02 -6.23
CA ARG A 131 -9.63 -7.61 -5.80
C ARG A 131 -9.63 -7.45 -4.29
N ILE A 132 -9.72 -6.20 -3.85
CA ILE A 132 -9.69 -5.82 -2.44
C ILE A 132 -11.13 -5.57 -1.99
N HIS A 133 -11.54 -6.31 -0.97
CA HIS A 133 -12.79 -6.10 -0.26
C HIS A 133 -12.47 -5.55 1.11
N ALA A 134 -13.25 -4.57 1.58
CA ALA A 134 -13.11 -4.03 2.92
C ALA A 134 -14.48 -3.84 3.58
N ARG A 135 -14.52 -4.05 4.88
CA ARG A 135 -15.69 -3.76 5.73
C ARG A 135 -15.26 -3.28 7.10
N GLY A 136 -16.13 -2.52 7.77
CA GLY A 136 -15.89 -2.07 9.14
C GLY A 136 -14.98 -0.85 9.28
N ARG A 137 -14.47 -0.29 8.17
CA ARG A 137 -13.62 0.92 8.13
C ARG A 137 -14.24 2.11 8.89
N ASP A 138 -15.53 2.33 8.76
CA ASP A 138 -16.21 3.43 9.46
C ASP A 138 -16.23 3.25 10.98
N ALA A 139 -16.39 2.01 11.45
CA ALA A 139 -16.37 1.68 12.88
C ALA A 139 -14.95 1.79 13.44
N ALA A 140 -13.95 1.29 12.69
CA ALA A 140 -12.55 1.40 13.05
C ALA A 140 -12.10 2.87 13.14
N ALA A 141 -12.46 3.70 12.15
CA ALA A 141 -12.15 5.13 12.16
C ALA A 141 -12.78 5.88 13.34
N ALA A 142 -13.89 5.40 13.90
CA ALA A 142 -14.52 5.99 15.08
C ALA A 142 -13.90 5.52 16.39
N ALA A 143 -13.27 4.35 16.42
CA ALA A 143 -12.60 3.80 17.59
C ALA A 143 -11.20 4.42 17.82
N GLY A 144 -10.51 4.82 16.75
CA GLY A 144 -9.18 5.42 16.81
C GLY A 144 -8.09 4.37 16.58
N ASP A 145 -7.05 4.39 17.43
CA ASP A 145 -5.98 3.41 17.38
C ASP A 145 -6.47 2.07 17.96
N ILE A 146 -6.12 0.95 17.31
CA ILE A 146 -6.64 -0.39 17.64
C ILE A 146 -5.47 -1.36 17.72
N TYR A 147 -5.09 -1.76 18.94
CA TYR A 147 -3.97 -2.65 19.18
C TYR A 147 -4.44 -3.99 19.76
N ALA A 148 -4.41 -5.04 18.95
CA ALA A 148 -4.97 -6.32 19.34
C ALA A 148 -4.15 -7.02 20.44
N ASP A 149 -2.85 -6.72 20.53
CA ASP A 149 -1.96 -7.14 21.61
C ASP A 149 -2.20 -6.41 22.94
N GLU A 150 -2.78 -5.21 22.88
CA GLU A 150 -3.27 -4.45 24.05
C GLU A 150 -4.69 -4.86 24.48
N GLY A 151 -5.33 -5.76 23.71
CA GLY A 151 -6.64 -6.31 24.00
C GLY A 151 -7.81 -5.61 23.31
N ASP A 152 -7.52 -4.71 22.36
CA ASP A 152 -8.57 -4.09 21.54
C ASP A 152 -9.22 -5.12 20.59
N THR A 153 -10.48 -4.87 20.26
CA THR A 153 -11.19 -5.66 19.25
C THR A 153 -10.87 -5.08 17.87
N VAL A 154 -10.31 -5.89 16.97
CA VAL A 154 -10.12 -5.51 15.56
C VAL A 154 -11.50 -5.36 14.91
N LEU A 155 -11.77 -4.17 14.35
CA LEU A 155 -13.09 -3.81 13.79
C LEU A 155 -13.11 -3.82 12.26
N GLU A 156 -11.94 -3.77 11.64
CA GLU A 156 -11.79 -3.71 10.19
C GLU A 156 -11.27 -5.04 9.66
N GLU A 157 -11.96 -5.52 8.62
CA GLU A 157 -11.61 -6.75 7.93
C GLU A 157 -11.43 -6.47 6.44
N GLN A 158 -10.41 -7.09 5.85
CA GLN A 158 -10.15 -7.02 4.43
C GLN A 158 -9.88 -8.40 3.81
N LEU A 159 -10.34 -8.60 2.58
CA LEU A 159 -10.04 -9.77 1.76
C LEU A 159 -9.41 -9.32 0.45
N VAL A 160 -8.19 -9.77 0.20
CA VAL A 160 -7.41 -9.49 -1.01
C VAL A 160 -7.35 -10.77 -1.84
N GLN A 161 -8.17 -10.85 -2.88
CA GLN A 161 -8.12 -11.96 -3.84
C GLN A 161 -7.15 -11.63 -4.96
N ILE A 162 -6.24 -12.57 -5.26
CA ILE A 162 -5.14 -12.36 -6.21
C ILE A 162 -5.12 -13.49 -7.24
N TRP A 163 -5.03 -13.12 -8.52
CA TRP A 163 -4.85 -14.07 -9.62
C TRP A 163 -4.09 -13.43 -10.78
N ALA A 164 -3.38 -14.25 -11.56
CA ALA A 164 -2.67 -13.78 -12.75
C ALA A 164 -3.68 -13.33 -13.82
N ALA A 165 -3.52 -12.10 -14.34
CA ALA A 165 -4.37 -11.58 -15.41
C ALA A 165 -3.69 -10.41 -16.14
N PRO A 166 -4.00 -10.14 -17.42
CA PRO A 166 -3.49 -8.97 -18.12
C PRO A 166 -3.83 -7.66 -17.41
N ARG A 167 -2.97 -6.64 -17.56
CA ARG A 167 -3.26 -5.28 -17.08
C ARG A 167 -4.60 -4.80 -17.61
N THR A 168 -5.46 -4.39 -16.70
CA THR A 168 -6.76 -3.78 -17.00
C THR A 168 -6.98 -2.56 -16.11
N ALA A 169 -7.85 -1.65 -16.56
CA ALA A 169 -8.25 -0.50 -15.77
C ALA A 169 -8.86 -0.94 -14.42
N GLU A 170 -8.84 -0.05 -13.43
CA GLU A 170 -9.49 -0.34 -12.16
C GLU A 170 -10.99 -0.58 -12.36
N ILE A 171 -11.58 -1.43 -11.52
CA ILE A 171 -13.03 -1.67 -11.48
C ILE A 171 -13.53 -1.37 -10.07
N ARG A 172 -14.56 -0.53 -9.99
CA ARG A 172 -15.22 -0.14 -8.73
C ARG A 172 -16.54 -0.90 -8.63
N HIS A 173 -16.56 -2.02 -7.90
CA HIS A 173 -17.78 -2.83 -7.74
C HIS A 173 -18.68 -2.27 -6.65
N ARG A 174 -18.09 -1.75 -5.57
CA ARG A 174 -18.82 -1.16 -4.45
C ARG A 174 -17.99 -0.10 -3.74
N LEU A 175 -18.61 1.04 -3.44
CA LEU A 175 -17.99 2.19 -2.76
C LEU A 175 -18.99 2.87 -1.82
N THR A 176 -19.30 2.25 -0.68
CA THR A 176 -20.39 2.66 0.21
C THR A 176 -19.99 3.23 1.57
N ASP A 177 -18.74 3.07 2.02
CA ASP A 177 -18.29 3.56 3.33
C ASP A 177 -18.07 5.08 3.38
N GLN A 178 -18.02 5.65 4.59
CA GLN A 178 -17.65 7.05 4.78
C GLN A 178 -16.13 7.25 4.73
N ALA A 179 -15.32 6.30 5.19
CA ALA A 179 -13.86 6.36 5.18
C ALA A 179 -13.30 6.62 3.77
N GLY A 180 -13.67 5.77 2.81
CA GLY A 180 -13.34 5.94 1.40
C GLY A 180 -14.02 7.17 0.79
N ARG A 181 -15.26 7.50 1.20
CA ARG A 181 -15.92 8.73 0.72
C ARG A 181 -15.11 9.99 1.04
N ARG A 182 -14.55 10.11 2.25
CA ARG A 182 -13.69 11.24 2.63
C ARG A 182 -12.43 11.35 1.76
N SER A 183 -11.95 10.23 1.22
CA SER A 183 -10.85 10.22 0.26
C SER A 183 -11.28 10.71 -1.12
N ARG A 184 -12.49 10.37 -1.54
CA ARG A 184 -13.08 10.73 -2.86
C ARG A 184 -13.67 12.14 -2.91
N THR A 185 -14.04 12.72 -1.77
CA THR A 185 -14.68 14.04 -1.72
C THR A 185 -13.72 15.09 -1.18
N ALA A 186 -13.44 16.12 -1.97
CA ALA A 186 -12.73 17.29 -1.48
C ALA A 186 -13.64 18.08 -0.54
N ASP A 187 -13.07 18.62 0.54
CA ASP A 187 -13.61 19.85 1.10
C ASP A 187 -13.40 20.94 0.03
N THR A 188 -14.48 21.36 -0.61
CA THR A 188 -14.42 22.23 -1.79
C THR A 188 -13.78 23.58 -1.46
N ASP A 189 -14.02 24.10 -0.24
CA ASP A 189 -13.46 25.36 0.20
C ASP A 189 -11.95 25.23 0.42
N ARG A 190 -11.51 24.18 1.10
CA ARG A 190 -10.08 23.91 1.35
C ARG A 190 -9.32 23.58 0.06
N TYR A 191 -9.94 22.84 -0.86
CA TYR A 191 -9.37 22.56 -2.17
C TYR A 191 -9.17 23.83 -3.00
N ALA A 192 -10.17 24.71 -3.03
CA ALA A 192 -10.06 25.99 -3.71
C ALA A 192 -8.97 26.88 -3.11
N GLU A 193 -8.86 26.92 -1.78
CA GLU A 193 -7.77 27.61 -1.08
C GLU A 193 -6.39 27.06 -1.46
N THR A 194 -6.22 25.74 -1.51
CA THR A 194 -4.95 25.10 -1.91
C THR A 194 -4.59 25.40 -3.36
N LYS A 195 -5.52 25.26 -4.32
CA LYS A 195 -5.24 25.57 -5.74
C LYS A 195 -4.95 27.05 -5.96
N ALA A 196 -5.60 27.95 -5.22
CA ALA A 196 -5.27 29.36 -5.24
C ALA A 196 -3.84 29.61 -4.73
N ALA A 197 -3.45 28.97 -3.62
CA ALA A 197 -2.09 29.07 -3.08
C ALA A 197 -1.02 28.51 -4.04
N GLU A 198 -1.28 27.39 -4.73
CA GLU A 198 -0.39 26.83 -5.77
C GLU A 198 -0.21 27.80 -6.94
N THR A 199 -1.31 28.40 -7.41
CA THR A 199 -1.28 29.39 -8.49
C THR A 199 -0.49 30.64 -8.07
N ASP A 200 -0.74 31.14 -6.86
CA ASP A 200 -0.02 32.29 -6.31
C ASP A 200 1.48 31.98 -6.13
N HIS A 201 1.83 30.76 -5.69
CA HIS A 201 3.23 30.32 -5.57
C HIS A 201 3.92 30.23 -6.94
N ALA A 202 3.27 29.65 -7.94
CA ALA A 202 3.80 29.55 -9.30
C ALA A 202 3.98 30.92 -9.97
N ALA A 203 3.21 31.92 -9.55
CA ALA A 203 3.31 33.31 -10.00
C ALA A 203 4.45 34.09 -9.30
N LEU A 204 5.04 33.56 -8.22
CA LEU A 204 6.24 34.16 -7.63
C LEU A 204 7.42 34.03 -8.60
N PRO A 205 8.27 35.06 -8.73
CA PRO A 205 9.51 34.89 -9.47
C PRO A 205 10.31 33.75 -8.83
N PRO A 206 11.04 32.93 -9.62
CA PRO A 206 11.87 31.88 -9.07
C PRO A 206 12.75 32.55 -8.01
N THR A 207 12.70 32.03 -6.78
CA THR A 207 13.53 32.55 -5.71
C THR A 207 14.96 32.57 -6.23
N PRO A 208 15.67 33.72 -6.16
CA PRO A 208 17.10 33.73 -6.38
C PRO A 208 17.70 32.61 -5.52
N ASP A 209 18.76 31.99 -6.02
CA ASP A 209 19.44 30.82 -5.48
C ASP A 209 20.01 31.07 -4.06
N GLN A 210 19.15 31.35 -3.10
CA GLN A 210 19.46 31.82 -1.74
C GLN A 210 20.01 30.67 -0.88
N TYR A 211 19.91 29.44 -1.36
CA TYR A 211 20.39 28.23 -0.70
C TYR A 211 21.73 27.71 -1.25
N LYS A 212 22.32 28.34 -2.29
CA LYS A 212 23.68 27.99 -2.76
C LYS A 212 24.78 28.18 -1.71
N HIS A 213 24.48 28.85 -0.60
CA HIS A 213 25.40 29.04 0.52
C HIS A 213 25.18 28.04 1.67
N LEU A 214 24.15 27.18 1.59
CA LEU A 214 23.94 26.07 2.51
C LEU A 214 24.54 24.79 1.91
N THR A 215 25.82 24.82 1.54
CA THR A 215 26.59 23.57 1.44
C THR A 215 26.70 22.99 2.86
N PRO A 216 26.40 21.70 3.08
CA PRO A 216 26.72 21.08 4.35
C PRO A 216 28.24 21.08 4.50
N GLN A 217 28.77 21.73 5.54
CA GLN A 217 30.11 21.44 6.03
C GLN A 217 30.09 20.07 6.72
N TYR A 218 29.88 19.00 5.96
CA TYR A 218 30.20 17.64 6.38
C TYR A 218 31.46 17.22 5.63
N THR A 219 32.60 17.65 6.16
CA THR A 219 33.89 17.08 5.80
C THR A 219 34.68 16.92 7.08
N GLU A 220 34.92 15.65 7.42
CA GLU A 220 35.99 15.12 8.27
C GLU A 220 35.90 15.34 9.78
N LEU A 221 35.16 14.44 10.43
CA LEU A 221 35.51 13.91 11.75
C LEU A 221 35.49 12.38 11.66
N ASN A 222 36.50 11.82 10.97
CA ASN A 222 36.98 10.45 11.15
C ASN A 222 38.24 10.22 10.31
N ALA A 223 39.38 10.67 10.82
CA ALA A 223 40.68 10.10 10.52
C ALA A 223 41.69 10.57 11.58
N ASP A 224 41.72 9.92 12.74
CA ASP A 224 43.00 9.47 13.27
C ASP A 224 42.83 8.39 14.34
N THR A 225 43.07 7.15 13.95
CA THR A 225 43.63 6.15 14.84
C THR A 225 44.74 5.47 14.07
N PRO A 226 46.00 5.64 14.49
CA PRO A 226 47.04 4.68 14.14
C PRO A 226 47.18 3.66 15.26
N ASP A 227 47.06 2.41 14.83
CA ASP A 227 47.44 1.18 15.52
C ASP A 227 48.96 1.16 15.85
N GLY A 228 49.36 0.29 16.77
CA GLY A 228 50.63 0.34 17.51
C GLY A 228 51.93 -0.08 16.81
N THR A 229 52.96 -0.28 17.66
CA THR A 229 54.37 -0.72 17.43
C THR A 229 55.34 0.42 17.00
N ASP A 230 56.55 0.63 17.53
CA ASP A 230 57.50 -0.24 18.25
C ASP A 230 58.56 0.57 19.09
N SER A 231 59.23 -0.09 20.05
CA SER A 231 60.35 0.35 20.95
C SER A 231 61.65 0.75 20.18
N PRO A 232 62.80 1.26 20.76
CA PRO A 232 63.34 1.09 22.14
C PRO A 232 64.15 2.26 22.77
N ALA A 233 64.55 2.09 24.05
CA ALA A 233 65.88 2.45 24.60
C ALA A 233 66.16 1.67 25.89
#